data_AF-A0A078JQJ2-F1
#
_entry.id   AF-A0A078JQJ2-F1
#
_cell.length_a   1.000
_cell.length_b   1.000
_cell.length_c   1.000
_cell.angle_alpha   90.00
_cell.angle_beta   90.00
_cell.angle_gamma   90.00
#
_symmetry.space_group_name_H-M   'P 1'
#
loop_
_entity.id
_entity.type
_entity.pdbx_description
1 polymer ?
#
loop_
_entity_poly.entity_id
_entity_poly.type
_entity_poly.pdbx_seq_one_letter_code
_entity_poly.pdbx_strand_id
1 'polypeptide(L)'
;QNCMEAATTIPEAILVEIIVRLPLRSIARLKSVCKQWRALIESSYLRRVFVSLQKQSSSWSLMFGTDYPYPIAEAIGFHGCSTWDLPRSLGSYIMPFQRYPNLPTRSYFYTSSSNGLIWIDLFPTRTVGMTFYYKTFVGNPVSQQWVEIPPPPQECKATALVTRVDEDGVVLSFKVVRTCDPDPDPYDQSLVPNDMGMYEWRVCVYSSETGAWSFKRLLSSVPVQYTAYYPPVNVNGMLYRWERIVDDSAPGSLLAYDFFGSEDHDHCQVIPLPLPYHEDVRRCLTTSGGDVIYIEILYGRLKVWKLNNNKNDSGSSEWWHLSGEEINLVSVVGSDFDCFPMAVNPFNADIVYMWSVQDSCLVSGNLRTQEFVVHQELESWRNSEGCYSINTYHSKGYIEDNHNITTVLMLSQFVLPQWMDPVPCLPN
;
A
#
# COMPACT_ATOMS: atom_id res chain seq x y z
N GLN A 1 -12.75 -53.04 -34.81
CA GLN A 1 -13.32 -52.76 -33.48
C GLN A 1 -12.52 -51.59 -32.92
N ASN A 2 -12.93 -50.36 -33.26
CA ASN A 2 -12.25 -49.16 -32.80
C ASN A 2 -12.82 -48.80 -31.43
N CYS A 3 -12.07 -49.05 -30.37
CA CYS A 3 -12.32 -48.42 -29.08
C CYS A 3 -12.02 -46.93 -29.23
N MET A 4 -13.04 -46.13 -29.55
CA MET A 4 -13.03 -44.73 -29.18
C MET A 4 -13.20 -44.70 -27.65
N GLU A 5 -12.11 -44.46 -26.93
CA GLU A 5 -12.20 -44.02 -25.55
C GLU A 5 -13.06 -42.76 -25.53
N ALA A 6 -14.27 -42.88 -24.99
CA ALA A 6 -15.06 -41.73 -24.63
C ALA A 6 -14.30 -41.01 -23.51
N ALA A 7 -13.54 -39.97 -23.87
CA ALA A 7 -13.01 -39.04 -22.88
C ALA A 7 -14.22 -38.47 -22.14
N THR A 8 -14.47 -38.95 -20.93
CA THR A 8 -15.50 -38.43 -20.03
C THR A 8 -15.10 -37.02 -19.63
N THR A 9 -15.52 -36.05 -20.42
CA THR A 9 -15.34 -34.64 -20.13
C THR A 9 -16.22 -34.27 -18.94
N ILE A 10 -15.60 -33.89 -17.82
CA ILE A 10 -16.30 -33.31 -16.68
C ILE A 10 -17.10 -32.09 -17.19
N PRO A 11 -18.42 -32.00 -16.93
CA PRO A 11 -19.21 -30.83 -17.29
C PRO A 11 -18.61 -29.55 -16.73
N GLU A 12 -18.60 -28.48 -17.53
CA GLU A 12 -18.01 -27.19 -17.14
C GLU A 12 -18.58 -26.65 -15.83
N ALA A 13 -19.88 -26.81 -15.59
CA ALA A 13 -20.53 -26.41 -14.34
C ALA A 13 -19.92 -27.10 -13.11
N ILE A 14 -19.63 -28.41 -13.20
CA ILE A 14 -18.98 -29.17 -12.12
C ILE A 14 -17.54 -28.70 -11.96
N LEU A 15 -16.84 -28.43 -13.07
CA LEU A 15 -15.48 -27.93 -13.03
C LEU A 15 -15.40 -26.56 -12.33
N VAL A 16 -16.34 -25.66 -12.59
CA VAL A 16 -16.48 -24.36 -11.91
C VAL A 16 -16.67 -24.57 -10.42
N GLU A 17 -17.63 -25.41 -10.00
CA GLU A 17 -17.90 -25.68 -8.59
C GLU A 17 -16.69 -26.25 -7.84
N ILE A 18 -15.87 -27.06 -8.51
CA ILE A 18 -14.62 -27.59 -7.94
C ILE A 18 -13.57 -26.49 -7.84
N ILE A 19 -13.28 -25.78 -8.95
CA ILE A 19 -12.19 -24.81 -9.02
C ILE A 19 -12.41 -23.67 -8.03
N VAL A 20 -13.63 -23.16 -7.89
CA VAL A 20 -13.89 -21.98 -7.05
C VAL A 20 -13.71 -22.24 -5.54
N ARG A 21 -13.65 -23.51 -5.13
CA ARG A 21 -13.40 -23.94 -3.75
C ARG A 21 -11.92 -24.15 -3.44
N LEU A 22 -11.05 -24.07 -4.44
CA LEU A 22 -9.62 -24.22 -4.27
C LEU A 22 -8.96 -22.86 -3.96
N PRO A 23 -7.86 -22.85 -3.20
CA PRO A 23 -7.05 -21.64 -3.04
C PRO A 23 -6.48 -21.16 -4.39
N LEU A 24 -6.30 -19.85 -4.56
CA LEU A 24 -5.77 -19.25 -5.79
C LEU A 24 -4.42 -19.84 -6.22
N ARG A 25 -3.57 -20.20 -5.25
CA ARG A 25 -2.29 -20.88 -5.52
C ARG A 25 -2.48 -22.21 -6.25
N SER A 26 -3.52 -22.97 -5.90
CA SER A 26 -3.88 -24.22 -6.58
C SER A 26 -4.52 -23.94 -7.93
N ILE A 27 -5.43 -22.98 -8.02
CA ILE A 27 -6.06 -22.54 -9.27
C ILE A 27 -5.00 -22.11 -10.31
N ALA A 28 -3.99 -21.35 -9.90
CA ALA A 28 -2.91 -20.92 -10.78
C ALA A 28 -2.15 -22.10 -11.40
N ARG A 29 -1.95 -23.19 -10.65
CA ARG A 29 -1.31 -24.42 -11.16
C ARG A 29 -2.20 -25.18 -12.13
N LEU A 30 -3.51 -25.17 -11.91
CA LEU A 30 -4.48 -25.84 -12.79
C LEU A 30 -4.52 -25.27 -14.21
N LYS A 31 -4.09 -24.01 -14.42
CA LYS A 31 -3.89 -23.44 -15.76
C LYS A 31 -2.93 -24.27 -16.63
N SER A 32 -2.06 -25.09 -16.04
CA SER A 32 -1.09 -25.94 -16.76
C SER A 32 -1.64 -27.32 -17.16
N VAL A 33 -2.82 -27.73 -16.66
CA VAL A 33 -3.36 -29.09 -16.87
C VAL A 33 -3.82 -29.30 -18.31
N CYS A 34 -4.69 -28.43 -18.82
CA CYS A 34 -5.11 -28.46 -20.22
C CYS A 34 -5.66 -27.10 -20.68
N LYS A 35 -5.81 -26.91 -22.00
CA LYS A 35 -6.30 -25.66 -22.61
C LYS A 35 -7.71 -25.28 -22.14
N GLN A 36 -8.59 -26.26 -21.94
CA GLN A 36 -9.96 -26.01 -21.50
C GLN A 36 -9.99 -25.44 -20.08
N TRP A 37 -9.21 -26.01 -19.16
CA TRP A 37 -9.12 -25.53 -17.77
C TRP A 37 -8.49 -24.14 -17.73
N ARG A 38 -7.43 -23.91 -18.53
CA ARG A 38 -6.84 -22.59 -18.67
C ARG A 38 -7.84 -21.55 -19.14
N ALA A 39 -8.58 -21.83 -20.21
CA ALA A 39 -9.59 -20.92 -20.76
C ALA A 39 -10.72 -20.63 -19.75
N LEU A 40 -11.17 -21.64 -19.01
CA LEU A 40 -12.16 -21.45 -17.95
C LEU A 40 -11.61 -20.59 -16.80
N ILE A 41 -10.37 -20.85 -16.36
CA ILE A 41 -9.75 -20.10 -15.27
C ILE A 41 -9.49 -18.65 -15.66
N GLU A 42 -9.08 -18.40 -16.91
CA GLU A 42 -8.88 -17.05 -17.44
C GLU A 42 -10.21 -16.37 -17.84
N SER A 43 -11.36 -17.02 -17.63
CA SER A 43 -12.67 -16.43 -17.94
C SER A 43 -13.15 -15.48 -16.84
N SER A 44 -13.79 -14.39 -17.25
CA SER A 44 -14.43 -13.46 -16.32
C SER A 44 -15.59 -14.10 -15.54
N TYR A 45 -16.21 -15.16 -16.07
CA TYR A 45 -17.26 -15.90 -15.39
C TYR A 45 -16.74 -16.61 -14.13
N LEU A 46 -15.70 -17.44 -14.26
CA LEU A 46 -15.13 -18.14 -13.10
C LEU A 46 -14.63 -17.13 -12.06
N ARG A 47 -13.97 -16.05 -12.51
CA ARG A 47 -13.50 -14.96 -11.65
C ARG A 47 -14.64 -14.39 -10.80
N ARG A 48 -15.74 -13.97 -11.42
CA ARG A 48 -16.90 -13.41 -10.69
C ARG A 48 -17.48 -14.39 -9.68
N VAL A 49 -17.62 -15.66 -10.07
CA VAL A 49 -18.11 -16.71 -9.16
C VAL A 49 -17.15 -16.88 -7.99
N PHE A 50 -15.84 -16.93 -8.24
CA PHE A 50 -14.82 -17.04 -7.20
C PHE A 50 -14.89 -15.86 -6.22
N VAL A 51 -14.86 -14.63 -6.73
CA VAL A 51 -14.92 -13.40 -5.94
C VAL A 51 -16.20 -13.34 -5.08
N SER A 52 -17.34 -13.76 -5.63
CA SER A 52 -18.62 -13.78 -4.89
C SER A 52 -18.68 -14.78 -3.74
N LEU A 53 -17.87 -15.85 -3.79
CA LEU A 53 -17.86 -16.92 -2.79
C LEU A 53 -16.80 -16.71 -1.71
N GLN A 54 -15.73 -15.97 -2.01
CA GLN A 54 -14.65 -15.75 -1.06
C GLN A 54 -15.04 -14.69 -0.03
N LYS A 55 -14.66 -14.94 1.22
CA LYS A 55 -14.72 -13.91 2.26
C LYS A 55 -13.73 -12.80 1.93
N GLN A 56 -13.96 -11.60 2.46
CA GLN A 56 -13.00 -10.49 2.41
C GLN A 56 -11.78 -10.78 3.30
N SER A 57 -11.00 -11.81 2.96
CA SER A 57 -9.75 -12.15 3.63
C SER A 57 -8.73 -12.47 2.55
N SER A 58 -7.59 -11.78 2.59
CA SER A 58 -6.47 -12.00 1.68
C SER A 58 -5.18 -11.93 2.46
N SER A 59 -4.09 -12.43 1.88
CA SER A 59 -2.77 -12.21 2.46
C SER A 59 -2.35 -10.76 2.24
N TRP A 60 -1.76 -10.15 3.26
CA TRP A 60 -1.33 -8.76 3.22
C TRP A 60 -0.11 -8.57 4.13
N SER A 61 0.64 -7.51 3.87
CA SER A 61 1.81 -7.14 4.65
C SER A 61 1.86 -5.65 4.87
N LEU A 62 2.28 -5.24 6.06
CA LEU A 62 2.59 -3.87 6.40
C LEU A 62 4.09 -3.66 6.20
N MET A 63 4.47 -2.97 5.13
CA MET A 63 5.86 -2.80 4.70
C MET A 63 6.45 -1.51 5.28
N PHE A 64 7.73 -1.56 5.66
CA PHE A 64 8.51 -0.34 5.93
C PHE A 64 8.83 0.39 4.62
N GLY A 65 8.81 1.73 4.65
CA GLY A 65 9.21 2.58 3.54
C GLY A 65 10.71 2.56 3.26
N THR A 66 11.13 3.17 2.14
CA THR A 66 12.51 3.21 1.62
C THR A 66 13.55 3.87 2.53
N ASP A 67 13.08 4.65 3.49
CA ASP A 67 13.88 5.63 4.23
C ASP A 67 14.59 4.95 5.40
N TYR A 68 14.16 3.72 5.71
CA TYR A 68 14.71 2.89 6.74
C TYR A 68 15.92 2.11 6.18
N PRO A 69 17.08 2.08 6.88
CA PRO A 69 18.38 1.62 6.32
C PRO A 69 18.49 0.10 6.08
N TYR A 70 17.38 -0.60 5.93
CA TYR A 70 17.28 -2.05 5.87
C TYR A 70 16.79 -2.52 4.50
N PRO A 71 17.13 -3.76 4.10
CA PRO A 71 16.48 -4.39 2.95
C PRO A 71 14.96 -4.47 3.15
N ILE A 72 14.25 -4.78 2.07
CA ILE A 72 12.81 -5.07 2.04
C ILE A 72 12.34 -5.80 3.32
N ALA A 73 11.56 -5.11 4.15
CA ALA A 73 11.14 -5.59 5.46
C ALA A 73 9.66 -5.32 5.72
N GLU A 74 9.06 -6.24 6.47
CA GLU A 74 7.65 -6.22 6.90
C GLU A 74 7.60 -5.94 8.39
N ALA A 75 6.76 -4.99 8.83
CA ALA A 75 6.35 -4.83 10.21
C ALA A 75 5.43 -5.99 10.63
N ILE A 76 4.42 -6.26 9.80
CA ILE A 76 3.42 -7.30 10.00
C ILE A 76 3.23 -8.03 8.67
N GLY A 77 3.19 -9.36 8.68
CA GLY A 77 2.81 -10.18 7.53
C GLY A 77 1.67 -11.12 7.90
N PHE A 78 0.54 -11.03 7.22
CA PHE A 78 -0.58 -11.96 7.36
C PHE A 78 -0.63 -12.91 6.17
N HIS A 79 -0.63 -14.21 6.45
CA HIS A 79 -0.63 -15.27 5.43
C HIS A 79 -1.42 -16.50 5.90
N GLY A 80 -1.47 -17.57 5.10
CA GLY A 80 -2.18 -18.80 5.45
C GLY A 80 -3.71 -18.69 5.39
N CYS A 81 -4.26 -17.58 4.87
CA CYS A 81 -5.69 -17.42 4.62
C CYS A 81 -6.19 -18.40 3.54
N SER A 82 -7.47 -18.80 3.63
CA SER A 82 -8.05 -19.79 2.71
C SER A 82 -8.05 -19.37 1.24
N THR A 83 -8.12 -18.07 0.97
CA THR A 83 -8.24 -17.53 -0.39
C THR A 83 -6.97 -17.77 -1.21
N TRP A 84 -5.79 -17.51 -0.62
CA TRP A 84 -4.51 -17.69 -1.31
C TRP A 84 -3.73 -18.93 -0.87
N ASP A 85 -3.88 -19.37 0.38
CA ASP A 85 -3.13 -20.47 1.01
C ASP A 85 -1.60 -20.31 0.85
N LEU A 86 -1.12 -19.10 1.16
CA LEU A 86 0.31 -18.80 1.16
C LEU A 86 0.97 -19.30 2.46
N PRO A 87 2.01 -20.14 2.39
CA PRO A 87 2.69 -20.69 3.57
C PRO A 87 3.54 -19.66 4.33
N ARG A 88 3.78 -18.48 3.75
CA ARG A 88 4.68 -17.45 4.27
C ARG A 88 4.14 -16.05 3.95
N SER A 89 4.64 -15.03 4.62
CA SER A 89 4.33 -13.60 4.39
C SER A 89 4.67 -13.16 2.96
N LEU A 90 4.08 -12.05 2.50
CA LEU A 90 4.26 -11.58 1.13
C LEU A 90 5.69 -11.12 0.84
N GLY A 91 6.37 -10.51 1.82
CA GLY A 91 7.75 -10.06 1.72
C GLY A 91 8.71 -11.20 1.41
N SER A 92 8.43 -12.42 1.89
CA SER A 92 9.21 -13.62 1.61
C SER A 92 9.18 -14.07 0.14
N TYR A 93 8.26 -13.55 -0.67
CA TYR A 93 8.18 -13.83 -2.11
C TYR A 93 8.91 -12.76 -2.94
N ILE A 94 9.32 -11.64 -2.34
CA ILE A 94 10.07 -10.60 -3.04
C ILE A 94 11.52 -11.04 -3.25
N MET A 95 12.08 -11.77 -2.26
CA MET A 95 13.45 -12.27 -2.28
C MET A 95 13.52 -13.80 -2.17
N PRO A 96 14.45 -14.48 -2.88
CA PRO A 96 15.43 -13.91 -3.81
C PRO A 96 14.78 -13.44 -5.12
N PHE A 97 15.24 -12.31 -5.64
CA PHE A 97 14.74 -11.77 -6.90
C PHE A 97 15.34 -12.53 -8.09
N GLN A 98 14.53 -13.34 -8.76
CA GLN A 98 14.99 -14.32 -9.75
C GLN A 98 15.65 -13.70 -11.00
N ARG A 99 15.33 -12.44 -11.33
CA ARG A 99 15.96 -11.75 -12.47
C ARG A 99 17.43 -11.41 -12.22
N TYR A 100 17.83 -11.21 -10.95
CA TYR A 100 19.20 -10.86 -10.55
C TYR A 100 19.64 -11.63 -9.29
N PRO A 101 19.70 -12.98 -9.36
CA PRO A 101 19.83 -13.83 -8.17
C PRO A 101 21.16 -13.65 -7.42
N ASN A 102 22.18 -13.06 -8.08
CA ASN A 102 23.52 -12.89 -7.51
C ASN A 102 23.74 -11.51 -6.84
N LEU A 103 22.75 -10.60 -6.89
CA LEU A 103 22.90 -9.30 -6.23
C LEU A 103 22.60 -9.43 -4.72
N PRO A 104 23.37 -8.75 -3.85
CA PRO A 104 23.11 -8.75 -2.43
C PRO A 104 21.69 -8.25 -2.11
N THR A 105 21.03 -8.81 -1.10
CA THR A 105 19.69 -8.39 -0.68
C THR A 105 19.61 -6.89 -0.31
N ARG A 106 20.72 -6.30 0.15
CA ARG A 106 20.84 -4.86 0.44
C ARG A 106 20.83 -3.96 -0.80
N SER A 107 20.90 -4.53 -1.99
CA SER A 107 20.77 -3.79 -3.25
C SER A 107 19.31 -3.60 -3.68
N TYR A 108 18.34 -4.16 -2.96
CA TYR A 108 16.92 -4.12 -3.29
C TYR A 108 16.15 -3.27 -2.29
N PHE A 109 15.37 -2.33 -2.80
CA PHE A 109 14.56 -1.42 -2.00
C PHE A 109 13.11 -1.53 -2.41
N TYR A 110 12.25 -1.71 -1.41
CA TYR A 110 10.81 -1.65 -1.59
C TYR A 110 10.37 -0.20 -1.62
N THR A 111 9.63 0.21 -2.65
CA THR A 111 9.24 1.61 -2.84
C THR A 111 7.77 1.88 -2.55
N SER A 112 6.87 1.09 -3.14
CA SER A 112 5.43 1.30 -3.03
C SER A 112 4.68 0.04 -3.49
N SER A 113 3.40 -0.08 -3.14
CA SER A 113 2.52 -1.17 -3.56
C SER A 113 1.12 -0.67 -3.89
N SER A 114 0.44 -1.36 -4.80
CA SER A 114 -0.97 -1.10 -5.11
C SER A 114 -1.61 -2.34 -5.73
N ASN A 115 -2.76 -2.78 -5.19
CA ASN A 115 -3.57 -3.90 -5.69
C ASN A 115 -2.75 -5.16 -6.06
N GLY A 116 -1.86 -5.59 -5.18
CA GLY A 116 -1.04 -6.79 -5.38
C GLY A 116 0.22 -6.60 -6.23
N LEU A 117 0.42 -5.43 -6.83
CA LEU A 117 1.67 -5.06 -7.48
C LEU A 117 2.59 -4.34 -6.48
N ILE A 118 3.89 -4.54 -6.63
CA ILE A 118 4.92 -3.79 -5.92
C ILE A 118 5.88 -3.14 -6.90
N TRP A 119 6.44 -2.01 -6.48
CA TRP A 119 7.57 -1.35 -7.09
C TRP A 119 8.80 -1.59 -6.22
N ILE A 120 9.85 -2.14 -6.83
CA ILE A 120 11.19 -2.23 -6.25
C ILE A 120 12.21 -1.48 -7.10
N ASP A 121 13.15 -0.82 -6.43
CA ASP A 121 14.35 -0.24 -7.05
C ASP A 121 15.59 -1.07 -6.67
N LEU A 122 16.42 -1.35 -7.66
CA LEU A 122 17.64 -2.13 -7.55
C LEU A 122 18.86 -1.22 -7.76
N PHE A 123 19.85 -1.27 -6.87
CA PHE A 123 21.11 -0.53 -6.96
C PHE A 123 22.30 -1.51 -7.12
N PRO A 124 22.74 -1.81 -8.35
CA PRO A 124 23.76 -2.84 -8.62
C PRO A 124 25.15 -2.45 -8.12
N THR A 125 25.49 -1.16 -8.15
CA THR A 125 26.81 -0.63 -7.76
C THR A 125 26.64 0.57 -6.85
N ARG A 126 27.01 0.45 -5.58
CA ARG A 126 27.06 1.56 -4.62
C ARG A 126 28.51 2.06 -4.55
N THR A 127 28.99 2.71 -5.60
CA THR A 127 30.32 3.35 -5.63
C THR A 127 30.21 4.82 -5.25
N VAL A 128 31.00 5.24 -4.26
CA VAL A 128 31.08 6.64 -3.83
C VAL A 128 31.50 7.51 -5.01
N GLY A 129 30.69 8.52 -5.35
CA GLY A 129 31.00 9.50 -6.39
C GLY A 129 30.48 9.19 -7.81
N MET A 130 29.67 8.15 -8.00
CA MET A 130 28.96 7.90 -9.28
C MET A 130 27.49 8.29 -9.21
N THR A 131 26.93 8.75 -10.32
CA THR A 131 25.48 8.90 -10.54
C THR A 131 24.78 7.59 -10.20
N PHE A 132 23.70 7.68 -9.40
CA PHE A 132 22.96 6.52 -8.90
C PHE A 132 22.32 5.75 -10.06
N TYR A 133 23.04 4.77 -10.63
CA TYR A 133 22.44 3.84 -11.58
C TYR A 133 21.58 2.84 -10.81
N TYR A 134 20.26 3.00 -10.91
CA TYR A 134 19.29 2.05 -10.41
C TYR A 134 18.46 1.47 -11.55
N LYS A 135 17.91 0.28 -11.31
CA LYS A 135 16.88 -0.33 -12.17
C LYS A 135 15.57 -0.40 -11.43
N THR A 136 14.48 -0.09 -12.12
CA THR A 136 13.13 -0.12 -11.55
C THR A 136 12.36 -1.31 -12.08
N PHE A 137 11.69 -2.03 -11.18
CA PHE A 137 10.78 -3.12 -11.53
C PHE A 137 9.42 -2.93 -10.87
N VAL A 138 8.36 -3.15 -11.65
CA VAL A 138 6.99 -3.31 -11.14
C VAL A 138 6.55 -4.74 -11.39
N GLY A 139 5.95 -5.37 -10.40
CA GLY A 139 5.49 -6.74 -10.57
C GLY A 139 4.77 -7.32 -9.39
N ASN A 140 4.41 -8.59 -9.54
CA ASN A 140 3.78 -9.36 -8.48
C ASN A 140 4.74 -10.44 -7.96
N PRO A 141 5.15 -10.36 -6.68
CA PRO A 141 6.07 -11.32 -6.07
C PRO A 141 5.53 -12.75 -6.01
N VAL A 142 4.22 -12.95 -5.87
CA VAL A 142 3.64 -14.29 -5.71
C VAL A 142 3.65 -15.07 -7.03
N SER A 143 3.35 -14.41 -8.13
CA SER A 143 3.36 -14.96 -9.49
C SER A 143 4.74 -14.86 -10.17
N GLN A 144 5.69 -14.14 -9.57
CA GLN A 144 7.03 -13.89 -10.11
C GLN A 144 7.01 -13.23 -11.49
N GLN A 145 5.99 -12.41 -11.76
CA GLN A 145 5.89 -11.63 -12.99
C GLN A 145 6.36 -10.20 -12.74
N TRP A 146 7.26 -9.73 -13.60
CA TRP A 146 7.97 -8.47 -13.43
C TRP A 146 8.16 -7.76 -14.76
N VAL A 147 7.93 -6.45 -14.76
CA VAL A 147 8.17 -5.52 -15.86
C VAL A 147 9.31 -4.58 -15.46
N GLU A 148 10.36 -4.49 -16.28
CA GLU A 148 11.42 -3.50 -16.11
C GLU A 148 10.89 -2.16 -16.64
N ILE A 149 10.98 -1.12 -15.82
CA ILE A 149 10.53 0.23 -16.18
C ILE A 149 11.72 0.99 -16.73
N PRO A 150 11.61 1.63 -17.91
CA PRO A 150 12.68 2.44 -18.46
C PRO A 150 13.02 3.61 -17.51
N PRO A 151 14.27 4.09 -17.50
CA PRO A 151 14.64 5.23 -16.67
C PRO A 151 13.79 6.46 -17.03
N PRO A 152 13.43 7.32 -16.05
CA PRO A 152 12.72 8.56 -16.32
C PRO A 152 13.58 9.51 -17.18
N PRO A 153 12.94 10.43 -17.93
CA PRO A 153 13.65 11.36 -18.82
C PRO A 153 14.52 12.39 -18.07
N GLN A 154 14.29 12.58 -16.78
CA GLN A 154 15.03 13.48 -15.91
C GLN A 154 15.18 12.86 -14.51
N GLU A 155 16.06 13.43 -13.70
CA GLU A 155 16.25 12.97 -12.32
C GLU A 155 15.00 13.24 -11.48
N CYS A 156 14.41 12.17 -10.94
CA CYS A 156 13.21 12.24 -10.11
C CYS A 156 13.28 11.18 -8.99
N LYS A 157 12.78 11.55 -7.82
CA LYS A 157 12.65 10.71 -6.64
C LYS A 157 11.43 9.81 -6.76
N ALA A 158 11.51 8.64 -6.13
CA ALA A 158 10.36 7.76 -6.05
C ALA A 158 9.18 8.45 -5.35
N THR A 159 7.94 8.08 -5.71
CA THR A 159 6.76 8.66 -5.05
C THR A 159 5.68 7.62 -4.84
N ALA A 160 5.11 7.05 -5.90
CA ALA A 160 4.02 6.10 -5.74
C ALA A 160 3.86 5.13 -6.91
N LEU A 161 3.36 3.94 -6.60
CA LEU A 161 2.74 3.04 -7.58
C LEU A 161 1.22 3.20 -7.49
N VAL A 162 0.58 3.53 -8.61
CA VAL A 162 -0.88 3.61 -8.70
C VAL A 162 -1.44 2.64 -9.72
N THR A 163 -2.59 2.04 -9.42
CA THR A 163 -3.23 1.04 -10.29
C THR A 163 -4.68 1.43 -10.56
N ARG A 164 -5.15 1.06 -11.76
CA ARG A 164 -6.56 1.10 -12.13
C ARG A 164 -7.06 -0.33 -12.19
N VAL A 165 -8.19 -0.59 -11.53
CA VAL A 165 -8.81 -1.91 -11.45
C VAL A 165 -10.17 -1.93 -12.16
N ASP A 166 -10.62 -3.11 -12.57
CA ASP A 166 -11.99 -3.32 -13.04
C ASP A 166 -12.97 -3.54 -11.86
N GLU A 167 -14.25 -3.76 -12.17
CA GLU A 167 -15.31 -4.01 -11.18
C GLU A 167 -15.05 -5.24 -10.29
N ASP A 168 -14.23 -6.18 -10.77
CA ASP A 168 -13.87 -7.41 -10.04
C ASP A 168 -12.52 -7.26 -9.28
N GLY A 169 -11.94 -6.06 -9.25
CA GLY A 169 -10.69 -5.76 -8.55
C GLY A 169 -9.41 -6.21 -9.27
N VAL A 170 -9.50 -6.54 -10.56
CA VAL A 170 -8.33 -6.94 -11.36
C VAL A 170 -7.61 -5.71 -11.89
N VAL A 171 -6.28 -5.69 -11.74
CA VAL A 171 -5.44 -4.61 -12.24
C VAL A 171 -5.43 -4.60 -13.77
N LEU A 172 -6.00 -3.55 -14.36
CA LEU A 172 -6.02 -3.32 -15.81
C LEU A 172 -4.74 -2.63 -16.29
N SER A 173 -4.25 -1.67 -15.50
CA SER A 173 -3.10 -0.84 -15.82
C SER A 173 -2.51 -0.24 -14.55
N PHE A 174 -1.25 0.16 -14.62
CA PHE A 174 -0.56 0.86 -13.54
C PHE A 174 0.20 2.08 -14.06
N LYS A 175 0.45 3.02 -13.15
CA LYS A 175 1.36 4.15 -13.38
C LYS A 175 2.41 4.20 -12.28
N VAL A 176 3.65 4.51 -12.67
CA VAL A 176 4.76 4.78 -11.74
C VAL A 176 4.93 6.29 -11.69
N VAL A 177 4.74 6.86 -10.50
CA VAL A 177 4.83 8.30 -10.27
C VAL A 177 6.16 8.59 -9.57
N ARG A 178 6.93 9.52 -10.14
CA ARG A 178 8.16 10.05 -9.57
C ARG A 178 8.08 11.56 -9.47
N THR A 179 8.42 12.11 -8.31
CA THR A 179 8.49 13.55 -8.07
C THR A 179 9.85 14.06 -8.52
N CYS A 180 9.86 15.07 -9.39
CA CYS A 180 11.09 15.58 -9.95
C CYS A 180 11.57 16.78 -9.16
N ASP A 181 12.87 16.83 -8.87
CA ASP A 181 13.41 17.95 -8.10
C ASP A 181 13.15 19.27 -8.82
N PRO A 182 12.95 20.36 -8.06
CA PRO A 182 12.90 21.66 -8.68
C PRO A 182 14.23 21.92 -9.40
N ASP A 183 14.19 22.72 -10.48
CA ASP A 183 15.41 23.17 -11.14
C ASP A 183 16.39 23.72 -10.09
N PRO A 184 17.71 23.48 -10.24
CA PRO A 184 18.73 23.88 -9.29
C PRO A 184 18.95 25.40 -9.30
N ASP A 185 17.89 26.16 -9.04
CA ASP A 185 17.97 27.56 -8.69
C ASP A 185 18.46 27.66 -7.24
N PRO A 186 19.53 28.42 -6.96
CA PRO A 186 20.04 28.65 -5.62
C PRO A 186 19.02 29.27 -4.64
N TYR A 187 17.90 29.80 -5.12
CA TYR A 187 16.74 30.14 -4.31
C TYR A 187 15.68 29.06 -4.51
N ASP A 188 15.44 28.22 -3.49
CA ASP A 188 14.48 27.12 -3.53
C ASP A 188 13.05 27.61 -3.90
N GLN A 189 12.76 27.65 -5.21
CA GLN A 189 11.48 28.13 -5.74
C GLN A 189 10.31 27.20 -5.37
N SER A 190 10.57 26.00 -4.81
CA SER A 190 9.51 25.06 -4.42
C SER A 190 8.65 25.55 -3.26
N LEU A 191 9.16 26.52 -2.49
CA LEU A 191 8.45 27.19 -1.39
C LEU A 191 7.89 28.56 -1.79
N VAL A 192 8.01 28.96 -3.06
CA VAL A 192 7.45 30.21 -3.56
C VAL A 192 6.26 29.89 -4.45
N PRO A 193 5.05 30.40 -4.12
CA PRO A 193 3.91 30.20 -4.99
C PRO A 193 4.07 31.00 -6.29
N ASN A 194 3.43 30.53 -7.35
CA ASN A 194 3.31 31.27 -8.61
C ASN A 194 2.46 32.54 -8.46
N ASP A 195 2.30 33.31 -9.53
CA ASP A 195 1.52 34.56 -9.54
C ASP A 195 0.06 34.40 -9.09
N MET A 196 -0.48 33.17 -9.12
CA MET A 196 -1.82 32.82 -8.66
C MET A 196 -1.88 32.34 -7.20
N GLY A 197 -0.76 32.36 -6.47
CA GLY A 197 -0.68 31.87 -5.10
C GLY A 197 -0.60 30.35 -4.99
N MET A 198 -0.27 29.63 -6.07
CA MET A 198 -0.25 28.16 -6.12
C MET A 198 1.18 27.61 -6.21
N TYR A 199 1.42 26.50 -5.54
CA TYR A 199 2.68 25.77 -5.54
C TYR A 199 2.69 24.68 -6.61
N GLU A 200 3.81 24.54 -7.31
CA GLU A 200 3.97 23.54 -8.37
C GLU A 200 4.56 22.24 -7.82
N TRP A 201 3.87 21.13 -8.07
CA TRP A 201 4.35 19.77 -7.90
C TRP A 201 4.67 19.14 -9.26
N ARG A 202 5.96 18.97 -9.53
CA ARG A 202 6.45 18.39 -10.79
C ARG A 202 6.60 16.88 -10.70
N VAL A 203 5.96 16.16 -11.63
CA VAL A 203 6.01 14.68 -11.64
C VAL A 203 6.28 14.11 -13.03
N CYS A 204 7.09 13.05 -13.06
CA CYS A 204 7.18 12.14 -14.19
C CYS A 204 6.30 10.92 -13.92
N VAL A 205 5.46 10.56 -14.90
CA VAL A 205 4.49 9.48 -14.81
C VAL A 205 4.70 8.50 -15.96
N TYR A 206 5.13 7.28 -15.64
CA TYR A 206 5.16 6.17 -16.58
C TYR A 206 3.79 5.50 -16.62
N SER A 207 3.28 5.16 -17.80
CA SER A 207 2.05 4.39 -17.95
C SER A 207 2.31 3.00 -18.52
N SER A 208 1.75 1.96 -17.90
CA SER A 208 1.79 0.59 -18.45
C SER A 208 1.00 0.44 -19.75
N GLU A 209 0.06 1.36 -20.03
CA GLU A 209 -0.78 1.33 -21.24
C GLU A 209 -0.01 1.83 -22.47
N THR A 210 0.91 2.77 -22.28
CA THR A 210 1.68 3.39 -23.38
C THR A 210 3.14 2.94 -23.40
N GLY A 211 3.64 2.39 -22.29
CA GLY A 211 5.06 2.08 -22.12
C GLY A 211 5.96 3.31 -22.09
N ALA A 212 5.39 4.51 -21.89
CA ALA A 212 6.10 5.77 -22.01
C ALA A 212 5.95 6.64 -20.77
N TRP A 213 6.94 7.51 -20.57
CA TRP A 213 6.93 8.57 -19.56
C TRP A 213 6.20 9.81 -20.09
N SER A 214 5.47 10.47 -19.21
CA SER A 214 4.87 11.79 -19.41
C SER A 214 5.28 12.71 -18.26
N PHE A 215 5.38 14.01 -18.52
CA PHE A 215 5.66 15.01 -17.50
C PHE A 215 4.38 15.78 -17.18
N LYS A 216 4.11 16.01 -15.90
CA LYS A 216 2.96 16.80 -15.42
C LYS A 216 3.41 17.85 -14.41
N ARG A 217 2.73 18.99 -14.44
CA ARG A 217 2.81 20.06 -13.45
C ARG A 217 1.48 20.09 -12.72
N LEU A 218 1.50 19.73 -11.45
CA LEU A 218 0.31 19.73 -10.60
C LEU A 218 0.34 20.97 -9.71
N LEU A 219 -0.82 21.55 -9.42
CA LEU A 219 -0.95 22.80 -8.68
C LEU A 219 -1.59 22.54 -7.32
N SER A 220 -0.93 23.01 -6.25
CA SER A 220 -1.39 22.87 -4.87
C SER A 220 -1.52 24.24 -4.22
N SER A 221 -2.53 24.43 -3.37
CA SER A 221 -2.64 25.66 -2.56
C SER A 221 -1.76 25.63 -1.30
N VAL A 222 -1.03 24.53 -1.06
CA VAL A 222 -0.05 24.38 0.02
C VAL A 222 1.31 23.96 -0.53
N PRO A 223 2.43 24.36 0.11
CA PRO A 223 3.77 23.97 -0.33
C PRO A 223 3.95 22.46 -0.39
N VAL A 224 4.73 22.03 -1.39
CA VAL A 224 5.03 20.62 -1.64
C VAL A 224 6.49 20.41 -1.28
N GLN A 225 6.77 19.61 -0.26
CA GLN A 225 8.15 19.37 0.17
C GLN A 225 8.82 18.32 -0.72
N TYR A 226 9.99 18.64 -1.26
CA TYR A 226 10.77 17.73 -2.11
C TYR A 226 11.84 16.93 -1.35
N THR A 227 12.08 17.27 -0.08
CA THR A 227 13.11 16.68 0.78
C THR A 227 12.55 15.66 1.78
N ALA A 228 11.30 15.81 2.21
CA ALA A 228 10.63 14.88 3.09
C ALA A 228 10.04 13.71 2.28
N TYR A 229 10.55 12.50 2.53
CA TYR A 229 10.01 11.29 1.95
C TYR A 229 9.02 10.68 2.95
N TYR A 230 7.74 10.87 2.68
CA TYR A 230 6.69 10.12 3.36
C TYR A 230 5.94 9.31 2.30
N PRO A 231 5.86 7.97 2.44
CA PRO A 231 5.19 7.16 1.44
C PRO A 231 3.71 7.54 1.40
N PRO A 232 3.19 7.92 0.23
CA PRO A 232 1.79 8.30 0.12
C PRO A 232 0.89 7.08 0.26
N VAL A 233 -0.34 7.33 0.68
CA VAL A 233 -1.41 6.34 0.67
C VAL A 233 -2.09 6.36 -0.70
N ASN A 234 -2.43 5.19 -1.24
CA ASN A 234 -3.15 5.07 -2.50
C ASN A 234 -4.42 4.27 -2.28
N VAL A 235 -5.54 4.85 -2.72
CA VAL A 235 -6.85 4.20 -2.74
C VAL A 235 -7.50 4.43 -4.10
N ASN A 236 -7.78 3.34 -4.83
CA ASN A 236 -8.51 3.36 -6.11
C ASN A 236 -7.93 4.33 -7.16
N GLY A 237 -6.60 4.46 -7.22
CA GLY A 237 -5.93 5.36 -8.18
C GLY A 237 -5.78 6.81 -7.70
N MET A 238 -6.49 7.18 -6.63
CA MET A 238 -6.29 8.44 -5.92
C MET A 238 -5.08 8.31 -4.98
N LEU A 239 -4.13 9.23 -5.14
CA LEU A 239 -2.97 9.34 -4.28
C LEU A 239 -3.23 10.36 -3.18
N TYR A 240 -2.90 10.03 -1.93
CA TYR A 240 -2.96 10.90 -0.76
C TYR A 240 -1.56 11.06 -0.17
N ARG A 241 -0.97 12.24 -0.35
CA ARG A 241 0.35 12.60 0.16
C ARG A 241 0.23 13.55 1.34
N TRP A 242 0.99 13.36 2.41
CA TRP A 242 0.93 14.24 3.58
C TRP A 242 1.94 15.40 3.50
N GLU A 243 1.38 16.59 3.37
CA GLU A 243 1.88 17.97 3.51
C GLU A 243 2.10 18.45 4.94
N ARG A 244 3.30 18.93 5.30
CA ARG A 244 3.46 19.88 6.41
C ARG A 244 4.38 21.03 6.00
N ILE A 245 4.26 22.18 6.63
CA ILE A 245 5.27 23.25 6.56
C ILE A 245 6.14 23.12 7.81
N VAL A 246 7.47 23.01 7.66
CA VAL A 246 8.38 22.67 8.78
C VAL A 246 8.27 23.66 9.94
N ASP A 247 8.13 24.96 9.61
CA ASP A 247 8.08 26.06 10.59
C ASP A 247 6.65 26.39 11.07
N ASP A 248 5.65 25.62 10.63
CA ASP A 248 4.27 25.81 11.04
C ASP A 248 3.86 24.84 12.15
N SER A 249 3.12 25.36 13.12
CA SER A 249 2.43 24.60 14.16
C SER A 249 1.23 23.83 13.64
N ALA A 250 0.80 24.04 12.38
CA ALA A 250 -0.31 23.30 11.79
C ALA A 250 0.00 21.78 11.67
N PRO A 251 -1.01 20.90 11.83
CA PRO A 251 -0.85 19.45 11.72
C PRO A 251 -0.52 18.97 10.30
N GLY A 252 -0.56 19.86 9.31
CA GLY A 252 -0.38 19.54 7.91
C GLY A 252 -1.71 19.31 7.17
N SER A 253 -1.62 18.88 5.92
CA SER A 253 -2.77 18.62 5.04
C SER A 253 -2.44 17.47 4.09
N LEU A 254 -3.45 16.74 3.63
CA LEU A 254 -3.29 15.75 2.58
C LEU A 254 -3.47 16.39 1.22
N LEU A 255 -2.56 16.12 0.30
CA LEU A 255 -2.69 16.38 -1.12
C LEU A 255 -3.28 15.14 -1.78
N ALA A 256 -4.48 15.29 -2.33
CA ALA A 256 -5.16 14.25 -3.10
C ALA A 256 -5.09 14.54 -4.60
N TYR A 257 -4.69 13.55 -5.39
CA TYR A 257 -4.68 13.64 -6.86
C TYR A 257 -4.95 12.29 -7.54
N ASP A 258 -5.85 12.29 -8.53
CA ASP A 258 -6.21 11.11 -9.31
C ASP A 258 -5.36 11.02 -10.58
N PHE A 259 -4.43 10.07 -10.61
CA PHE A 259 -3.56 9.86 -11.76
C PHE A 259 -4.26 9.18 -12.95
N PHE A 260 -5.47 8.66 -12.78
CA PHE A 260 -6.32 8.12 -13.85
C PHE A 260 -7.50 9.03 -14.20
N GLY A 261 -7.64 10.16 -13.53
CA GLY A 261 -8.65 11.17 -13.78
C GLY A 261 -8.45 11.92 -15.12
N SER A 262 -9.35 12.87 -15.38
CA SER A 262 -9.31 13.72 -16.58
C SER A 262 -7.97 14.48 -16.68
N GLU A 263 -7.39 14.51 -17.89
CA GLU A 263 -6.10 15.16 -18.12
C GLU A 263 -6.13 16.69 -17.96
N ASP A 264 -7.31 17.30 -18.00
CA ASP A 264 -7.50 18.74 -17.82
C ASP A 264 -7.43 19.18 -16.35
N HIS A 265 -7.37 18.23 -15.41
CA HIS A 265 -7.27 18.51 -13.99
C HIS A 265 -5.81 18.46 -13.55
N ASP A 266 -5.22 19.63 -13.35
CA ASP A 266 -3.88 19.84 -12.81
C ASP A 266 -3.88 20.22 -11.32
N HIS A 267 -5.04 20.57 -10.75
CA HIS A 267 -5.15 20.95 -9.34
C HIS A 267 -5.22 19.75 -8.39
N CYS A 268 -4.33 19.75 -7.39
CA CYS A 268 -4.41 18.87 -6.24
C CYS A 268 -5.51 19.34 -5.29
N GLN A 269 -6.27 18.40 -4.73
CA GLN A 269 -7.23 18.68 -3.67
C GLN A 269 -6.51 18.70 -2.33
N VAL A 270 -6.60 19.82 -1.61
CA VAL A 270 -6.00 19.98 -0.28
C VAL A 270 -7.02 19.66 0.79
N ILE A 271 -6.70 18.68 1.64
CA ILE A 271 -7.57 18.14 2.68
C ILE A 271 -6.92 18.40 4.05
N PRO A 272 -7.47 19.30 4.89
CA PRO A 272 -6.96 19.52 6.24
C PRO A 272 -7.18 18.28 7.13
N LEU A 273 -6.27 18.03 8.08
CA LEU A 273 -6.43 16.96 9.08
C LEU A 273 -7.48 17.31 10.15
N PRO A 274 -8.15 16.31 10.78
CA PRO A 274 -9.39 16.52 11.52
C PRO A 274 -9.31 17.15 12.92
N LEU A 275 -8.14 17.54 13.44
CA LEU A 275 -8.00 18.09 14.80
C LEU A 275 -6.82 19.08 14.93
N PRO A 276 -6.84 19.97 15.94
CA PRO A 276 -5.76 20.91 16.18
C PRO A 276 -4.45 20.18 16.55
N TYR A 277 -3.33 20.86 16.30
CA TYR A 277 -2.02 20.34 16.65
C TYR A 277 -1.83 20.25 18.16
N HIS A 278 -1.22 19.14 18.59
CA HIS A 278 -0.72 18.92 19.95
C HIS A 278 0.65 18.24 19.85
N GLU A 279 1.56 18.50 20.79
CA GLU A 279 2.93 17.94 20.75
C GLU A 279 2.96 16.47 21.18
N ASP A 280 2.17 16.08 22.18
CA ASP A 280 2.16 14.67 22.66
C ASP A 280 1.37 13.67 21.80
N VAL A 281 0.82 14.11 20.66
CA VAL A 281 -0.09 13.26 19.89
C VAL A 281 0.65 12.34 18.93
N ARG A 282 0.18 11.08 18.83
CA ARG A 282 0.68 10.08 17.89
C ARG A 282 -0.33 9.90 16.77
N ARG A 283 0.14 9.89 15.53
CA ARG A 283 -0.73 9.91 14.34
C ARG A 283 -0.35 8.81 13.36
N CYS A 284 -1.35 8.27 12.66
CA CYS A 284 -1.15 7.36 11.56
C CYS A 284 -2.13 7.65 10.43
N LEU A 285 -1.67 7.53 9.18
CA LEU A 285 -2.54 7.48 8.01
C LEU A 285 -2.42 6.10 7.36
N THR A 286 -3.56 5.48 7.10
CA THR A 286 -3.65 4.09 6.64
C THR A 286 -4.90 3.89 5.78
N THR A 287 -5.16 2.66 5.32
CA THR A 287 -6.38 2.32 4.59
C THR A 287 -7.05 1.09 5.16
N SER A 288 -8.37 1.01 4.96
CA SER A 288 -9.14 -0.20 5.18
C SER A 288 -10.37 -0.18 4.29
N GLY A 289 -10.69 -1.30 3.64
CA GLY A 289 -11.93 -1.43 2.86
C GLY A 289 -12.10 -0.43 1.71
N GLY A 290 -11.00 0.14 1.20
CA GLY A 290 -11.06 1.19 0.17
C GLY A 290 -11.32 2.59 0.71
N ASP A 291 -11.16 2.81 2.02
CA ASP A 291 -11.24 4.11 2.67
C ASP A 291 -9.87 4.56 3.18
N VAL A 292 -9.66 5.88 3.20
CA VAL A 292 -8.51 6.49 3.88
C VAL A 292 -8.89 6.71 5.34
N ILE A 293 -8.04 6.21 6.24
CA ILE A 293 -8.23 6.26 7.69
C ILE A 293 -7.10 7.06 8.31
N TYR A 294 -7.47 8.02 9.15
CA TYR A 294 -6.56 8.74 10.02
C TYR A 294 -6.79 8.29 11.46
N ILE A 295 -5.71 8.02 12.19
CA ILE A 295 -5.75 7.57 13.58
C ILE A 295 -4.96 8.54 14.43
N GLU A 296 -5.48 8.84 15.61
CA GLU A 296 -4.82 9.69 16.59
C GLU A 296 -4.88 9.05 17.97
N ILE A 297 -3.77 9.13 18.70
CA ILE A 297 -3.67 8.77 20.10
C ILE A 297 -3.11 9.98 20.86
N LEU A 298 -3.89 10.53 21.78
CA LEU A 298 -3.47 11.63 22.65
C LEU A 298 -3.81 11.29 24.10
N TYR A 299 -2.79 11.22 24.97
CA TYR A 299 -2.97 10.87 26.39
C TYR A 299 -3.80 9.59 26.60
N GLY A 300 -3.50 8.56 25.81
CA GLY A 300 -4.22 7.28 25.82
C GLY A 300 -5.64 7.34 25.25
N ARG A 301 -6.06 8.44 24.63
CA ARG A 301 -7.35 8.53 23.94
C ARG A 301 -7.18 8.28 22.46
N LEU A 302 -7.76 7.18 22.00
CA LEU A 302 -7.74 6.74 20.61
C LEU A 302 -8.97 7.30 19.87
N LYS A 303 -8.71 7.92 18.73
CA LYS A 303 -9.73 8.37 17.78
C LYS A 303 -9.37 7.88 16.38
N VAL A 304 -10.41 7.51 15.63
CA VAL A 304 -10.27 6.98 14.27
C VAL A 304 -11.21 7.79 13.38
N TRP A 305 -10.70 8.37 12.31
CA TRP A 305 -11.48 9.13 11.35
C TRP A 305 -11.40 8.47 9.98
N LYS A 306 -12.54 8.49 9.29
CA LYS A 306 -12.66 8.04 7.92
C LYS A 306 -12.84 9.25 7.00
N LEU A 307 -12.07 9.30 5.92
CA LEU A 307 -12.18 10.37 4.93
C LEU A 307 -13.50 10.28 4.18
N ASN A 308 -14.16 11.42 3.99
CA ASN A 308 -15.39 11.56 3.24
C ASN A 308 -15.10 11.90 1.77
N ASN A 309 -15.12 10.88 0.91
CA ASN A 309 -14.87 11.06 -0.52
C ASN A 309 -16.08 11.62 -1.30
N ASN A 310 -17.27 11.70 -0.69
CA ASN A 310 -18.54 12.07 -1.35
C ASN A 310 -18.86 13.56 -1.30
N LYS A 311 -17.87 14.44 -1.43
CA LYS A 311 -18.09 15.89 -1.39
C LYS A 311 -18.96 16.42 -2.52
N ASN A 312 -19.04 15.73 -3.65
CA ASN A 312 -19.85 16.19 -4.77
C ASN A 312 -21.37 15.98 -4.56
N ASP A 313 -21.79 15.04 -3.70
CA ASP A 313 -23.20 14.66 -3.58
C ASP A 313 -23.89 15.10 -2.28
N SER A 314 -23.14 15.40 -1.21
CA SER A 314 -23.72 15.48 0.14
C SER A 314 -23.86 16.88 0.74
N GLY A 315 -23.35 17.93 0.09
CA GLY A 315 -23.43 19.31 0.60
C GLY A 315 -22.74 19.54 1.96
N SER A 316 -22.07 18.53 2.53
CA SER A 316 -21.32 18.66 3.78
C SER A 316 -19.90 19.16 3.52
N SER A 317 -19.49 20.17 4.27
CA SER A 317 -18.15 20.76 4.17
C SER A 317 -17.09 19.90 4.88
N GLU A 318 -17.50 18.88 5.64
CA GLU A 318 -16.63 18.08 6.52
C GLU A 318 -15.91 16.99 5.73
N TRP A 319 -14.58 17.03 5.77
CA TRP A 319 -13.70 16.07 5.12
C TRP A 319 -13.61 14.74 5.86
N TRP A 320 -13.83 14.73 7.16
CA TRP A 320 -13.56 13.58 8.03
C TRP A 320 -14.76 13.27 8.90
N HIS A 321 -15.10 11.98 8.99
CA HIS A 321 -16.11 11.47 9.90
C HIS A 321 -15.44 10.67 11.01
N LEU A 322 -15.75 10.97 12.27
CA LEU A 322 -15.28 10.17 13.39
C LEU A 322 -15.95 8.79 13.33
N SER A 323 -15.13 7.75 13.25
CA SER A 323 -15.55 6.35 13.18
C SER A 323 -15.74 5.81 14.59
N GLY A 324 -16.96 5.95 15.12
CA GLY A 324 -17.31 5.49 16.46
C GLY A 324 -17.01 6.53 17.55
N GLU A 325 -16.92 6.07 18.80
CA GLU A 325 -16.64 6.91 19.96
C GLU A 325 -15.13 6.97 20.27
N GLU A 326 -14.70 8.00 21.00
CA GLU A 326 -13.34 8.08 21.54
C GLU A 326 -13.10 6.94 22.53
N ILE A 327 -12.02 6.17 22.33
CA ILE A 327 -11.69 5.02 23.18
C ILE A 327 -10.61 5.40 24.17
N ASN A 328 -10.86 5.16 25.46
CA ASN A 328 -9.87 5.36 26.51
C ASN A 328 -9.00 4.10 26.69
N LEU A 329 -7.78 4.13 26.13
CA LEU A 329 -6.82 3.03 26.24
C LEU A 329 -6.28 2.85 27.66
N VAL A 330 -6.27 3.90 28.47
CA VAL A 330 -5.76 3.83 29.87
C VAL A 330 -6.59 2.88 30.71
N SER A 331 -7.92 2.89 30.52
CA SER A 331 -8.81 1.95 31.22
C SER A 331 -8.68 0.51 30.76
N VAL A 332 -8.09 0.27 29.58
CA VAL A 332 -8.07 -1.04 28.94
C VAL A 332 -6.70 -1.71 29.01
N VAL A 333 -5.61 -0.94 28.96
CA VAL A 333 -4.24 -1.46 28.87
C VAL A 333 -3.33 -0.95 30.00
N GLY A 334 -3.77 0.01 30.82
CA GLY A 334 -3.05 0.50 32.01
C GLY A 334 -2.60 1.97 31.91
N SER A 335 -2.20 2.55 33.05
CA SER A 335 -1.93 4.01 33.20
C SER A 335 -0.68 4.53 32.48
N ASP A 336 0.28 3.67 32.19
CA ASP A 336 1.56 4.08 31.62
C ASP A 336 1.60 3.89 30.08
N PHE A 337 0.50 3.52 29.43
CA PHE A 337 0.50 3.02 28.05
C PHE A 337 0.88 4.08 26.99
N ASP A 338 2.14 4.08 26.54
CA ASP A 338 2.65 4.86 25.39
C ASP A 338 2.65 4.00 24.11
N CYS A 339 1.77 4.36 23.17
CA CYS A 339 1.53 3.60 21.95
C CYS A 339 1.52 4.46 20.69
N PHE A 340 2.11 3.92 19.63
CA PHE A 340 2.07 4.50 18.30
C PHE A 340 1.07 3.73 17.41
N PRO A 341 0.09 4.40 16.79
CA PRO A 341 -0.77 3.73 15.82
C PRO A 341 0.06 3.35 14.58
N MET A 342 -0.11 2.12 14.09
CA MET A 342 0.65 1.61 12.94
C MET A 342 -0.21 1.46 11.68
N ALA A 343 -1.41 0.90 11.82
CA ALA A 343 -2.34 0.66 10.72
C ALA A 343 -3.72 0.21 11.24
N VAL A 344 -4.71 0.21 10.35
CA VAL A 344 -5.96 -0.57 10.50
C VAL A 344 -5.84 -1.84 9.65
N ASN A 345 -6.54 -2.91 10.03
CA ASN A 345 -6.59 -4.10 9.20
C ASN A 345 -7.18 -3.77 7.82
N PRO A 346 -6.56 -4.20 6.70
CA PRO A 346 -7.00 -3.82 5.36
C PRO A 346 -8.43 -4.21 4.99
N PHE A 347 -8.99 -5.23 5.66
CA PHE A 347 -10.32 -5.79 5.37
C PHE A 347 -11.32 -5.63 6.52
N ASN A 348 -10.86 -5.24 7.71
CA ASN A 348 -11.71 -5.05 8.87
C ASN A 348 -11.37 -3.75 9.58
N ALA A 349 -12.16 -2.71 9.31
CA ALA A 349 -11.96 -1.38 9.87
C ALA A 349 -12.09 -1.33 11.41
N ASP A 350 -12.69 -2.36 12.02
CA ASP A 350 -12.81 -2.47 13.48
C ASP A 350 -11.50 -2.95 14.13
N ILE A 351 -10.49 -3.42 13.38
CA ILE A 351 -9.23 -3.92 13.96
C ILE A 351 -8.10 -2.91 13.73
N VAL A 352 -7.55 -2.38 14.82
CA VAL A 352 -6.39 -1.47 14.82
C VAL A 352 -5.13 -2.18 15.29
N TYR A 353 -3.98 -1.82 14.70
CA TYR A 353 -2.65 -2.26 15.10
C TYR A 353 -1.84 -1.08 15.63
N MET A 354 -1.22 -1.26 16.79
CA MET A 354 -0.44 -0.26 17.50
C MET A 354 0.86 -0.88 18.01
N TRP A 355 1.86 -0.06 18.27
CA TRP A 355 3.12 -0.46 18.86
C TRP A 355 3.26 0.08 20.28
N SER A 356 3.40 -0.81 21.28
CA SER A 356 3.72 -0.44 22.66
C SER A 356 5.22 -0.18 22.77
N VAL A 357 5.60 1.05 23.12
CA VAL A 357 7.01 1.44 23.27
C VAL A 357 7.62 0.74 24.48
N GLN A 358 6.88 0.71 25.59
CA GLN A 358 7.33 0.16 26.87
C GLN A 358 7.58 -1.34 26.78
N ASP A 359 6.63 -2.05 26.19
CA ASP A 359 6.70 -3.50 26.06
C ASP A 359 7.46 -3.95 24.80
N SER A 360 7.83 -3.00 23.93
CA SER A 360 8.47 -3.27 22.63
C SER A 360 7.75 -4.34 21.82
N CYS A 361 6.41 -4.26 21.76
CA CYS A 361 5.58 -5.28 21.12
C CYS A 361 4.34 -4.73 20.40
N LEU A 362 3.72 -5.59 19.60
CA LEU A 362 2.51 -5.26 18.86
C LEU A 362 1.27 -5.37 19.77
N VAL A 363 0.37 -4.40 19.67
CA VAL A 363 -0.96 -4.43 20.28
C VAL A 363 -2.01 -4.39 19.18
N SER A 364 -2.96 -5.33 19.22
CA SER A 364 -4.14 -5.28 18.35
C SER A 364 -5.38 -4.98 19.17
N GLY A 365 -6.23 -4.07 18.70
CA GLY A 365 -7.49 -3.72 19.34
C GLY A 365 -8.68 -3.92 18.43
N ASN A 366 -9.80 -4.38 18.98
CA ASN A 366 -11.10 -4.30 18.31
C ASN A 366 -11.84 -3.04 18.78
N LEU A 367 -12.03 -2.08 17.88
CA LEU A 367 -12.65 -0.79 18.15
C LEU A 367 -14.11 -0.90 18.59
N ARG A 368 -14.81 -1.97 18.17
CA ARG A 368 -16.22 -2.20 18.52
C ARG A 368 -16.38 -2.85 19.88
N THR A 369 -15.62 -3.91 20.17
CA THR A 369 -15.69 -4.61 21.47
C THR A 369 -14.83 -3.95 22.54
N GLN A 370 -13.93 -3.04 22.14
CA GLN A 370 -12.91 -2.41 22.98
C GLN A 370 -12.00 -3.43 23.68
N GLU A 371 -11.81 -4.60 23.07
CA GLU A 371 -10.88 -5.62 23.53
C GLU A 371 -9.51 -5.42 22.88
N PHE A 372 -8.46 -5.35 23.68
CA PHE A 372 -7.09 -5.18 23.22
C PHE A 372 -6.23 -6.35 23.67
N VAL A 373 -5.38 -6.82 22.75
CA VAL A 373 -4.50 -7.96 22.94
C VAL A 373 -3.07 -7.51 22.71
N VAL A 374 -2.24 -7.73 23.73
CA VAL A 374 -0.79 -7.51 23.68
C VAL A 374 -0.13 -8.80 23.16
N HIS A 375 0.55 -8.70 22.03
CA HIS A 375 1.26 -9.83 21.40
C HIS A 375 2.71 -9.85 21.87
N GLN A 376 2.98 -10.59 22.94
CA GLN A 376 4.35 -10.84 23.44
C GLN A 376 5.21 -11.55 22.39
N GLU A 377 6.55 -11.53 22.56
CA GLU A 377 7.69 -11.89 21.65
C GLU A 377 7.62 -13.22 20.83
N LEU A 378 6.47 -13.72 20.44
CA LEU A 378 6.35 -14.72 19.40
C LEU A 378 6.40 -14.02 18.05
N GLU A 379 7.47 -14.27 17.29
CA GLU A 379 7.62 -13.79 15.91
C GLU A 379 6.45 -14.21 15.01
N SER A 380 5.66 -15.23 15.42
CA SER A 380 4.45 -15.62 14.73
C SER A 380 3.33 -16.07 15.66
N TRP A 381 2.09 -15.78 15.28
CA TRP A 381 0.88 -16.28 15.94
C TRP A 381 -0.19 -16.65 14.92
N ARG A 382 -1.19 -17.44 15.32
CA ARG A 382 -2.22 -17.98 14.41
C ARG A 382 -3.61 -17.78 15.00
N ASN A 383 -4.58 -17.44 14.14
CA ASN A 383 -5.99 -17.51 14.45
C ASN A 383 -6.75 -18.40 13.46
N SER A 384 -8.07 -18.37 13.53
CA SER A 384 -8.96 -19.10 12.60
C SER A 384 -8.84 -18.63 11.15
N GLU A 385 -8.34 -17.42 10.91
CA GLU A 385 -8.27 -16.80 9.57
C GLU A 385 -6.90 -17.00 8.91
N GLY A 386 -5.82 -17.10 9.68
CA GLY A 386 -4.47 -17.24 9.14
C GLY A 386 -3.38 -17.12 10.19
N CYS A 387 -2.16 -16.91 9.72
CA CYS A 387 -0.95 -16.73 10.51
C CYS A 387 -0.44 -15.30 10.35
N TYR A 388 0.04 -14.72 11.44
CA TYR A 388 0.71 -13.44 11.49
C TYR A 388 2.19 -13.67 11.76
N SER A 389 3.04 -12.90 11.11
CA SER A 389 4.46 -12.76 11.38
C SER A 389 4.77 -11.31 11.76
N ILE A 390 5.46 -11.09 12.88
CA ILE A 390 5.75 -9.76 13.42
C ILE A 390 7.25 -9.56 13.46
N ASN A 391 7.74 -8.45 12.92
CA ASN A 391 9.15 -8.07 13.03
C ASN A 391 9.32 -7.05 14.14
N THR A 392 9.52 -7.53 15.37
CA THR A 392 9.65 -6.67 16.55
C THR A 392 10.90 -5.80 16.49
N TYR A 393 12.02 -6.35 16.02
CA TYR A 393 13.30 -5.65 15.93
C TYR A 393 13.25 -4.42 15.00
N HIS A 394 12.76 -4.58 13.77
CA HIS A 394 12.63 -3.44 12.85
C HIS A 394 11.51 -2.50 13.25
N SER A 395 10.41 -3.00 13.82
CA SER A 395 9.31 -2.13 14.28
C SER A 395 9.76 -1.22 15.41
N LYS A 396 10.54 -1.75 16.36
CA LYS A 396 11.13 -0.96 17.45
C LYS A 396 11.98 0.19 16.91
N GLY A 397 12.97 -0.12 16.07
CA GLY A 397 13.86 0.92 15.53
C GLY A 397 13.14 1.90 14.61
N TYR A 398 12.15 1.45 13.82
CA TYR A 398 11.35 2.33 12.98
C TYR A 398 10.56 3.33 13.81
N ILE A 399 9.97 2.87 14.91
CA ILE A 399 9.22 3.74 15.81
C ILE A 399 10.19 4.68 16.55
N GLU A 400 11.34 4.22 17.05
CA GLU A 400 12.38 5.07 17.67
C GLU A 400 12.87 6.18 16.72
N ASP A 401 13.12 5.87 15.44
CA ASP A 401 13.54 6.85 14.43
C ASP A 401 12.42 7.85 14.07
N ASN A 402 11.16 7.43 14.20
CA ASN A 402 9.97 8.25 13.93
C ASN A 402 9.29 8.74 15.22
N HIS A 403 10.00 8.79 16.35
CA HIS A 403 9.48 9.32 17.62
C HIS A 403 9.20 10.83 17.57
N ASN A 404 9.53 11.52 16.47
CA ASN A 404 9.25 12.93 16.32
C ASN A 404 7.74 13.18 16.30
N ILE A 405 7.30 13.97 17.28
CA ILE A 405 5.93 14.43 17.56
C ILE A 405 5.16 15.00 16.36
N THR A 406 5.89 15.44 15.34
CA THR A 406 5.31 16.07 14.16
C THR A 406 4.94 15.08 13.05
N THR A 407 5.36 13.82 13.12
CA THR A 407 5.19 12.86 12.03
C THR A 407 3.83 12.17 12.05
N VAL A 408 3.30 11.94 10.85
CA VAL A 408 2.20 11.00 10.62
C VAL A 408 2.82 9.69 10.15
N LEU A 409 2.67 8.62 10.95
CA LEU A 409 3.18 7.30 10.56
C LEU A 409 2.40 6.76 9.37
N MET A 410 3.11 6.42 8.31
CA MET A 410 2.54 5.86 7.08
C MET A 410 3.34 4.62 6.68
N LEU A 411 2.89 3.46 7.12
CA LEU A 411 3.42 2.18 6.65
C LEU A 411 2.65 1.74 5.41
N SER A 412 3.35 1.15 4.44
CA SER A 412 2.73 0.77 3.17
C SER A 412 2.00 -0.56 3.30
N GLN A 413 0.69 -0.57 3.07
CA GLN A 413 -0.10 -1.80 3.06
C GLN A 413 -0.01 -2.50 1.70
N PHE A 414 0.80 -3.56 1.64
CA PHE A 414 0.87 -4.45 0.48
C PHE A 414 -0.22 -5.53 0.61
N VAL A 415 -1.31 -5.38 -0.14
CA VAL A 415 -2.47 -6.28 -0.07
C VAL A 415 -2.63 -7.03 -1.39
N LEU A 416 -2.79 -8.36 -1.33
CA LEU A 416 -3.14 -9.13 -2.52
C LEU A 416 -4.63 -8.98 -2.86
N PRO A 417 -4.99 -8.77 -4.14
CA PRO A 417 -6.37 -8.79 -4.58
C PRO A 417 -6.98 -10.19 -4.44
N GLN A 418 -8.31 -10.26 -4.53
CA GLN A 418 -9.06 -11.52 -4.48
C GLN A 418 -8.95 -12.34 -5.77
N TRP A 419 -8.44 -11.73 -6.84
CA TRP A 419 -8.10 -12.40 -8.08
C TRP A 419 -6.92 -11.68 -8.72
N MET A 420 -6.10 -12.40 -9.48
CA MET A 420 -4.98 -11.77 -10.16
C MET A 420 -4.75 -12.38 -11.54
N ASP A 421 -4.79 -11.50 -12.52
CA ASP A 421 -4.37 -11.75 -13.89
C ASP A 421 -2.90 -11.35 -14.08
N PRO A 422 -2.30 -11.67 -15.24
CA PRO A 422 -0.91 -11.30 -15.48
C PRO A 422 -0.65 -9.80 -15.29
N VAL A 423 0.55 -9.46 -14.82
CA VAL A 423 0.95 -8.06 -14.65
C VAL A 423 0.75 -7.30 -15.97
N PRO A 424 0.02 -6.17 -15.98
CA PRO A 424 -0.22 -5.42 -17.21
C PRO A 424 1.09 -5.01 -17.89
N CYS A 425 1.22 -5.36 -19.15
CA CYS A 425 2.31 -4.93 -20.00
C CYS A 425 1.81 -4.71 -21.42
N LEU A 426 2.53 -3.90 -22.20
CA LEU A 426 2.28 -3.82 -23.63
C LEU A 426 2.40 -5.22 -24.24
N PRO A 427 1.49 -5.61 -25.16
CA PRO A 427 1.66 -6.84 -25.91
C PRO A 427 2.99 -6.78 -26.67
N ASN A 428 3.84 -7.79 -26.45
CA ASN A 428 5.13 -7.95 -27.13
C ASN A 428 4.97 -8.14 -28.64
#